data_AF-A0A1B6EC12-F1
#
_entry.id   AF-A0A1B6EC12-F1
#
_cell.length_a   1.000
_cell.length_b   1.000
_cell.length_c   1.000
_cell.angle_alpha   90.00
_cell.angle_beta   90.00
_cell.angle_gamma   90.00
#
_symmetry.space_group_name_H-M   'P 1'
#
loop_
_entity.id
_entity.type
_entity.pdbx_description
1 polymer ?
#
loop_
_entity_poly.entity_id
_entity_poly.type
_entity_poly.pdbx_seq_one_letter_code
_entity_poly.pdbx_strand_id
1 'polypeptide(L)'
;MTIVSDSLLYDVIIAIVFLLGCLYYFLTSKFDYWKNKGVAYVKPIPFFGNLKDQFTKKKSQAEVYYEIYGKLKGNRFGGYFELWEPVLMIREPALVEAVLIKD
;
A
#
# COMPACT_ATOMS: atom_id res chain seq x y z
N MET A 1 -39.37 14.53 6.67
CA MET A 1 -38.11 15.19 7.03
C MET A 1 -37.04 14.12 6.95
N THR A 2 -36.23 14.14 5.89
CA THR A 2 -35.10 13.22 5.72
C THR A 2 -33.94 13.66 6.64
N ILE A 3 -32.93 12.80 6.82
CA ILE A 3 -32.05 12.77 8.00
C ILE A 3 -31.15 14.02 8.08
N VAL A 4 -30.81 14.64 6.95
CA VAL A 4 -29.90 15.81 6.91
C VAL A 4 -30.45 16.96 6.06
N SER A 5 -31.18 16.68 4.99
CA SER A 5 -31.78 17.68 4.09
C SER A 5 -33.24 17.33 3.76
N ASP A 6 -33.98 18.23 3.11
CA ASP A 6 -35.37 17.98 2.68
C ASP A 6 -35.50 17.05 1.47
N SER A 7 -34.39 16.51 0.94
CA SER A 7 -34.38 15.65 -0.23
C SER A 7 -33.48 14.43 -0.04
N LEU A 8 -34.08 13.25 -0.20
CA LEU A 8 -33.42 11.95 -0.08
C LEU A 8 -32.17 11.81 -0.96
N LEU A 9 -32.15 12.46 -2.13
CA LEU A 9 -31.00 12.41 -3.05
C LEU A 9 -29.74 13.02 -2.42
N TYR A 10 -29.87 14.16 -1.75
CA TYR A 10 -28.72 14.82 -1.12
C TYR A 10 -28.20 13.99 0.05
N ASP A 11 -29.09 13.42 0.87
CA ASP A 11 -28.71 12.56 1.98
C ASP A 11 -27.93 11.32 1.51
N VAL A 12 -28.34 10.69 0.40
CA VAL A 12 -27.63 9.57 -0.21
C VAL A 12 -26.24 9.99 -0.74
N ILE A 13 -26.13 11.14 -1.40
CA ILE A 13 -24.84 11.64 -1.91
C ILE A 13 -23.88 11.90 -0.74
N ILE A 14 -24.34 12.55 0.33
CA ILE A 14 -23.53 12.83 1.52
C ILE A 14 -23.06 11.52 2.15
N ALA A 15 -23.94 10.53 2.30
CA ALA A 15 -23.57 9.22 2.84
C ALA A 15 -22.50 8.52 1.99
N ILE A 16 -22.61 8.55 0.65
CA ILE A 16 -21.61 7.98 -0.26
C ILE A 16 -20.27 8.70 -0.12
N VAL A 17 -20.26 10.04 -0.11
CA VAL A 17 -19.03 10.82 0.03
C VAL A 17 -18.35 10.53 1.37
N PHE A 18 -19.13 10.46 2.46
CA PHE A 18 -18.62 10.10 3.78
C PHE A 18 -18.01 8.69 3.79
N LEU A 19 -18.71 7.70 3.24
CA LEU A 19 -18.21 6.32 3.13
C LEU A 19 -16.92 6.24 2.30
N LEU A 20 -16.84 6.94 1.18
CA LEU A 20 -15.63 7.01 0.35
C LEU A 20 -14.47 7.68 1.08
N GLY A 21 -14.73 8.73 1.86
CA GLY A 21 -13.75 9.39 2.71
C GLY A 21 -13.20 8.48 3.80
N CYS A 22 -14.08 7.77 4.53
CA CYS A 22 -13.69 6.78 5.52
C CYS A 22 -12.88 5.64 4.91
N LEU A 23 -13.30 5.13 3.75
CA LEU A 23 -12.58 4.09 3.03
C LEU A 23 -11.20 4.58 2.58
N TYR A 24 -11.11 5.78 2.01
CA TYR A 24 -9.84 6.37 1.60
C TYR A 24 -8.88 6.52 2.80
N TYR A 25 -9.37 7.02 3.93
CA TYR A 25 -8.59 7.16 5.14
C TYR A 25 -8.12 5.80 5.66
N PHE A 26 -9.00 4.80 5.73
CA PHE A 26 -8.65 3.45 6.16
C PHE A 26 -7.52 2.86 5.30
N LEU A 27 -7.64 2.95 3.98
CA LEU A 27 -6.66 2.39 3.03
C LEU A 27 -5.30 3.10 3.08
N THR A 28 -5.27 4.41 3.39
CA THR A 28 -4.04 5.22 3.38
C THR A 28 -3.40 5.38 4.76
N SER A 29 -4.12 5.04 5.84
CA SER A 29 -3.67 5.20 7.23
C SER A 29 -2.32 4.55 7.55
N LYS A 30 -1.97 3.48 6.83
CA LYS A 30 -0.72 2.72 7.06
C LYS A 30 0.45 3.15 6.16
N PHE A 31 0.22 4.03 5.18
CA PHE A 31 1.24 4.35 4.17
C PHE A 31 2.46 5.11 4.70
N ASP A 32 2.35 5.72 5.89
CA ASP A 32 3.49 6.35 6.57
C ASP A 32 4.34 5.36 7.38
N TYR A 33 4.01 4.07 7.44
CA TYR A 33 4.71 3.07 8.26
C TYR A 33 6.24 3.06 8.03
N TRP A 34 6.68 2.95 6.77
CA TRP A 34 8.11 2.90 6.44
C TRP A 34 8.80 4.25 6.59
N LYS A 35 8.08 5.34 6.28
CA LYS A 35 8.54 6.71 6.49
C LYS A 35 8.83 6.98 7.97
N ASN A 36 7.93 6.58 8.86
CA ASN A 36 8.07 6.74 10.31
C ASN A 36 9.23 5.91 10.89
N LYS A 37 9.62 4.83 10.21
CA LYS A 37 10.78 4.00 10.57
C LYS A 37 12.10 4.45 9.92
N GLY A 38 12.07 5.49 9.08
CA GLY A 38 13.26 5.94 8.35
C GLY A 38 13.79 4.93 7.33
N VAL A 39 12.95 4.00 6.85
CA VAL A 39 13.34 2.94 5.90
C VAL A 39 12.98 3.38 4.49
N ALA A 40 13.88 3.18 3.53
CA ALA A 40 13.61 3.42 2.11
C ALA A 40 12.44 2.55 1.63
N TYR A 41 11.47 3.13 0.93
CA TYR A 41 10.29 2.39 0.48
C TYR A 41 9.75 2.86 -0.86
N VAL A 42 9.04 1.97 -1.56
CA VAL A 42 8.32 2.33 -2.79
C VAL A 42 6.98 2.92 -2.42
N LYS A 43 6.73 4.17 -2.84
CA LYS A 43 5.47 4.87 -2.53
C LYS A 43 4.26 4.09 -3.08
N PRO A 44 3.27 3.74 -2.24
CA PRO A 44 2.08 3.01 -2.68
C PRO A 44 1.07 3.93 -3.39
N ILE A 45 0.15 3.32 -4.12
CA ILE A 45 -1.07 3.98 -4.57
C ILE A 45 -2.26 3.48 -3.74
N PRO A 46 -3.27 4.34 -3.46
CA PRO A 46 -4.49 3.90 -2.76
C PRO A 46 -5.13 2.69 -3.44
N PHE A 47 -5.73 1.82 -2.64
CA PHE A 47 -6.41 0.58 -3.04
C PHE A 47 -5.50 -0.56 -3.55
N PHE A 48 -4.40 -0.28 -4.27
CA PHE A 48 -3.55 -1.33 -4.86
C PHE A 48 -2.19 -1.50 -4.17
N GLY A 49 -1.79 -0.57 -3.30
CA GLY A 49 -0.43 -0.55 -2.76
C GLY A 49 0.58 -0.40 -3.90
N ASN A 50 1.50 -1.35 -4.04
CA ASN A 50 2.46 -1.41 -5.15
C ASN A 50 2.12 -2.46 -6.22
N LEU A 51 0.98 -3.15 -6.11
CA LEU A 51 0.62 -4.30 -6.95
C LEU A 51 -0.34 -3.97 -8.11
N LYS A 52 -0.49 -2.69 -8.49
CA LYS A 52 -1.45 -2.25 -9.52
C LYS A 52 -1.35 -3.06 -10.82
N ASP A 53 -0.14 -3.24 -11.32
CA ASP A 53 0.09 -3.90 -12.61
C ASP A 53 -0.17 -5.42 -12.54
N GLN A 54 -0.06 -6.02 -11.35
CA GLN A 54 -0.47 -7.39 -11.09
C GLN A 54 -1.99 -7.52 -11.09
N PHE A 55 -2.71 -6.64 -10.39
CA PHE A 55 -4.19 -6.65 -10.37
C PHE A 55 -4.80 -6.34 -11.75
N THR A 56 -4.17 -5.45 -12.51
CA THR A 56 -4.62 -5.13 -13.88
C THR A 56 -4.12 -6.13 -14.93
N LYS A 57 -3.49 -7.23 -14.51
CA LYS A 57 -2.93 -8.30 -15.36
C LYS A 57 -1.98 -7.78 -16.46
N LYS A 58 -1.36 -6.63 -16.23
CA LYS A 58 -0.36 -6.03 -17.14
C LYS A 58 1.01 -6.66 -16.96
N LYS A 59 1.29 -7.14 -15.74
CA LYS A 59 2.55 -7.79 -15.37
C LYS A 59 2.24 -8.99 -14.47
N SER A 60 3.07 -10.02 -14.56
CA SER A 60 3.09 -11.09 -13.58
C SER A 60 3.55 -10.57 -12.21
N GLN A 61 3.22 -11.33 -11.16
CA GLN A 61 3.68 -11.02 -9.81
C GLN A 61 5.21 -10.96 -9.70
N ALA A 62 5.92 -11.86 -10.39
CA ALA A 62 7.37 -11.88 -10.42
C ALA A 62 7.97 -10.61 -11.05
N GLU A 63 7.40 -10.12 -12.15
CA GLU A 63 7.84 -8.88 -12.79
C GLU A 63 7.62 -7.66 -11.88
N VAL A 64 6.47 -7.59 -11.20
CA VAL A 64 6.19 -6.51 -10.24
C VAL A 64 7.19 -6.54 -9.09
N TYR A 65 7.46 -7.70 -8.50
CA TYR A 65 8.45 -7.83 -7.43
C TYR A 65 9.86 -7.51 -7.90
N TYR A 66 10.22 -7.90 -9.13
CA TYR A 66 11.52 -7.53 -9.72
C TYR A 66 11.67 -6.02 -9.89
N GLU A 67 10.61 -5.30 -10.29
CA GLU A 67 10.62 -3.83 -10.37
C GLU A 67 10.69 -3.17 -8.99
N ILE A 68 9.93 -3.67 -8.01
CA ILE A 68 9.99 -3.18 -6.62
C ILE A 68 11.41 -3.39 -6.07
N TYR A 69 11.97 -4.59 -6.28
CA TYR A 69 13.36 -4.90 -5.95
C TYR A 69 14.23 -3.83 -6.58
N GLY A 70 14.23 -3.67 -7.91
CA GLY A 70 15.00 -2.67 -8.66
C GLY A 70 14.91 -1.24 -8.13
N LYS A 71 13.71 -0.75 -7.77
CA LYS A 71 13.48 0.60 -7.23
C LYS A 71 14.17 0.84 -5.88
N LEU A 72 14.48 -0.22 -5.14
CA LEU A 72 15.18 -0.16 -3.86
C LEU A 72 16.71 -0.29 -3.99
N LYS A 73 17.27 -0.21 -5.21
CA LYS A 73 18.71 -0.35 -5.46
C LYS A 73 19.51 0.67 -4.65
N GLY A 74 20.63 0.22 -4.07
CA GLY A 74 21.46 1.01 -3.16
C GLY A 74 21.08 0.84 -1.68
N ASN A 75 19.93 0.24 -1.37
CA ASN A 75 19.52 -0.09 -0.02
C ASN A 75 19.64 -1.61 0.22
N ARG A 76 20.08 -2.00 1.42
CA ARG A 76 20.22 -3.41 1.84
C ARG A 76 18.86 -4.11 2.00
N PHE A 77 17.84 -3.32 2.35
CA PHE A 77 16.44 -3.69 2.43
C PHE A 77 15.59 -2.44 2.19
N GLY A 78 14.29 -2.63 1.97
CA GLY A 78 13.36 -1.53 1.89
C GLY A 78 11.91 -2.00 2.03
N GLY A 79 11.01 -1.05 2.16
CA GLY A 79 9.59 -1.31 2.29
C GLY A 79 8.85 -1.24 0.96
N TYR A 80 7.75 -1.97 0.88
CA TYR A 80 6.68 -1.72 -0.08
C TYR A 80 5.34 -2.00 0.61
N PHE A 81 4.23 -1.87 -0.13
CA PHE A 81 2.91 -2.19 0.37
C PHE A 81 2.18 -3.14 -0.57
N GLU A 82 1.63 -4.20 0.00
CA GLU A 82 0.62 -5.04 -0.67
C GLU A 82 -0.74 -4.56 -0.19
N LEU A 83 -1.48 -3.89 -1.07
CA LEU A 83 -2.67 -3.13 -0.68
C LEU A 83 -2.33 -2.06 0.40
N TRP A 84 -2.83 -2.21 1.63
CA TRP A 84 -2.55 -1.36 2.78
C TRP A 84 -1.52 -1.95 3.75
N GLU A 85 -1.02 -3.16 3.50
CA GLU A 85 -0.12 -3.86 4.41
C GLU A 85 1.33 -3.54 4.10
N PRO A 86 2.12 -3.05 5.07
CA PRO A 86 3.54 -2.81 4.87
C PRO A 86 4.31 -4.14 4.80
N VAL A 87 5.08 -4.33 3.74
CA VAL A 87 5.90 -5.54 3.52
C VAL A 87 7.38 -5.18 3.38
N LEU A 88 8.22 -5.96 4.06
CA LEU A 88 9.67 -5.78 4.03
C LEU A 88 10.26 -6.57 2.86
N MET A 89 11.01 -5.89 2.00
CA MET A 89 11.80 -6.50 0.94
C MET A 89 13.29 -6.48 1.32
N ILE A 90 13.84 -7.66 1.62
CA ILE A 90 15.26 -7.83 1.90
C ILE A 90 15.98 -8.02 0.56
N ARG A 91 17.08 -7.30 0.36
CA ARG A 91 17.88 -7.37 -0.87
C ARG A 91 19.23 -8.03 -0.73
N GLU A 92 19.83 -7.91 0.45
CA GLU A 92 21.16 -8.42 0.72
C GLU A 92 21.13 -9.89 1.19
N PRO A 93 21.88 -10.79 0.55
CA PRO A 93 21.88 -12.22 0.91
C PRO A 93 22.22 -12.50 2.37
N ALA A 94 23.16 -11.76 2.96
CA ALA A 94 23.53 -11.91 4.37
C ALA A 94 22.36 -11.62 5.32
N LEU A 95 21.49 -10.65 4.97
CA LEU A 95 20.28 -10.37 5.74
C LEU A 95 19.19 -11.43 5.52
N VAL A 96 19.09 -11.98 4.31
CA VAL A 96 18.18 -13.10 4.02
C VAL A 96 18.59 -14.32 4.85
N GLU A 97 19.87 -14.66 4.87
CA GLU A 97 20.41 -15.75 5.70
C GLU A 97 20.14 -15.50 7.18
N ALA A 98 20.40 -14.28 7.66
CA ALA A 98 20.11 -13.92 9.04
C ALA A 98 18.62 -14.14 9.35
N VAL A 99 17.69 -13.56 8.59
CA VAL A 99 16.25 -13.65 8.89
C VAL A 99 15.68 -15.05 8.71
N LEU A 100 16.17 -15.84 7.75
CA LEU A 100 15.60 -17.16 7.44
C LEU A 100 16.25 -18.31 8.23
N ILE A 101 17.45 -18.13 8.78
CA ILE A 101 18.24 -19.20 9.40
C ILE A 101 18.62 -18.89 10.84
N LYS A 102 18.98 -17.64 11.16
CA LYS A 102 19.53 -17.26 12.46
C LYS A 102 18.48 -16.49 13.27
N ASP A 103 18.06 -17.06 14.39
CA ASP A 103 17.19 -16.39 15.37
C ASP A 103 17.85 -15.15 16.00
#